data_AF-A0A0A1WMH0-F1
#
_entry.id   AF-A0A0A1WMH0-F1
#
_cell.length_a   1.000
_cell.length_b   1.000
_cell.length_c   1.000
_cell.angle_alpha   90.00
_cell.angle_beta   90.00
_cell.angle_gamma   90.00
#
_symmetry.space_group_name_H-M   'P 1'
#
loop_
_entity.id
_entity.type
_entity.pdbx_description
1 polymer ?
#
loop_
_entity_poly.entity_id
_entity_poly.type
_entity_poly.pdbx_seq_one_letter_code
_entity_poly.pdbx_strand_id
1 'polypeptide(L)'
;MGERYDTLLNEFQKQAQGFNQNIPGRVVSGAGLSFWLDKLVGAMDVDYMKDCRAIDVAVCVNGTRPPLKYVTDIMRLLWSANIRCYVVESATGAGDEAQDLAKLGALHIILVAENGALRIRSWERDRFQERHVTRAELVDFIRKLRTELGNANAIDYVSQISNSSAGGNTSYSSGGGGGNSGGGGNFGRGDSGLCTSASSASIKSSYNPSQWPNVQVRFVVHDKLTANLRRRYENQVTQQMSITLSQFMKKESVIVLVVELPPVTVNAIVGAVNPREADEKETEVEINYVIERFPKFKRYITEITDEIIDYLTG
;
A
#
# COMPACT_ATOMS: atom_id res chain seq x y z
N MET A 1 -4.59 -15.64 23.41
CA MET A 1 -4.09 -15.90 24.78
C MET A 1 -3.01 -14.88 25.08
N GLY A 2 -2.89 -14.42 26.31
CA GLY A 2 -1.80 -13.52 26.72
C GLY A 2 -1.33 -13.89 28.12
N GLU A 3 -0.04 -13.76 28.37
CA GLU A 3 0.59 -14.22 29.61
C GLU A 3 1.84 -13.39 29.92
N ARG A 4 2.29 -13.44 31.19
CA ARG A 4 3.54 -12.85 31.64
C ARG A 4 4.62 -13.91 31.72
N TYR A 5 5.83 -13.56 31.28
CA TYR A 5 6.98 -14.45 31.15
C TYR A 5 8.09 -14.14 32.17
N ASP A 6 7.81 -13.37 33.22
CA ASP A 6 8.83 -12.90 34.17
C ASP A 6 9.62 -14.07 34.79
N THR A 7 8.95 -15.16 35.16
CA THR A 7 9.59 -16.34 35.75
C THR A 7 10.54 -17.03 34.77
N LEU A 8 10.11 -17.21 33.53
CA LEU A 8 10.90 -17.83 32.47
C LEU A 8 12.12 -16.97 32.10
N LEU A 9 11.94 -15.65 32.02
CA LEU A 9 13.04 -14.71 31.79
C LEU A 9 14.08 -14.74 32.92
N ASN A 10 13.62 -14.85 34.17
CA ASN A 10 14.51 -15.01 35.32
C ASN A 10 15.27 -16.35 35.31
N GLU A 11 14.65 -17.44 34.87
CA GLU A 11 15.31 -18.74 34.72
C GLU A 11 16.39 -18.71 33.63
N PHE A 12 16.08 -18.14 32.45
CA PHE A 12 17.06 -17.96 31.38
C PHE A 12 18.25 -17.12 31.82
N GLN A 13 18.01 -16.06 32.61
CA GLN A 13 19.09 -15.24 33.13
C GLN A 13 19.97 -15.99 34.13
N LYS A 14 19.37 -16.78 35.03
CA LYS A 14 20.13 -17.64 35.97
C LYS A 14 20.97 -18.67 35.22
N GLN A 15 20.40 -19.29 34.17
CA GLN A 15 21.11 -20.25 33.34
C GLN A 15 22.28 -19.58 32.61
N ALA A 16 22.08 -18.38 32.03
CA ALA A 16 23.14 -17.62 31.38
C ALA A 16 24.28 -17.26 32.35
N GLN A 17 23.95 -16.84 33.58
CA GLN A 17 24.93 -16.58 34.64
C GLN A 17 25.69 -17.83 35.09
N GLY A 18 25.06 -19.00 35.04
CA GLY A 18 25.71 -20.29 35.25
C GLY A 18 26.80 -20.61 34.22
N PHE A 19 26.64 -20.16 32.97
CA PHE A 19 27.64 -20.32 31.91
C PHE A 19 28.69 -19.20 31.91
N ASN A 20 28.33 -17.98 32.32
CA ASN A 20 29.25 -16.85 32.37
C ASN A 20 28.91 -15.93 33.55
N GLN A 21 29.75 -15.99 34.58
CA GLN A 21 29.58 -15.23 35.82
C GLN A 21 29.74 -13.70 35.65
N ASN A 22 30.26 -13.24 34.50
CA ASN A 22 30.38 -11.82 34.18
C ASN A 22 29.07 -11.20 33.66
N ILE A 23 27.99 -11.98 33.51
CA ILE A 23 26.69 -11.46 33.06
C ILE A 23 25.98 -10.76 34.23
N PRO A 24 25.77 -9.42 34.16
CA PRO A 24 25.14 -8.68 35.25
C PRO A 24 23.67 -9.08 35.40
N GLY A 25 23.24 -9.29 36.64
CA GLY A 25 21.84 -9.55 36.94
C GLY A 25 20.98 -8.31 36.66
N ARG A 26 19.96 -8.46 35.82
CA ARG A 26 18.94 -7.44 35.57
C ARG A 26 17.57 -7.95 36.00
N VAL A 27 16.68 -7.05 36.38
CA VAL A 27 15.26 -7.39 36.56
C VAL A 27 14.62 -7.31 35.19
N VAL A 28 14.22 -8.46 34.65
CA VAL A 28 13.57 -8.53 33.33
C VAL A 28 12.12 -8.94 33.55
N SER A 29 11.22 -8.15 32.96
CA SER A 29 9.80 -8.47 32.92
C SER A 29 9.35 -8.57 31.48
N GLY A 30 8.47 -9.52 31.20
CA GLY A 30 7.96 -9.77 29.86
C GLY A 30 6.49 -10.12 29.89
N ALA A 31 5.74 -9.58 28.95
CA ALA A 31 4.38 -10.00 28.68
C ALA A 31 4.22 -10.14 27.17
N GLY A 32 3.44 -11.13 26.74
CA GLY A 32 3.14 -11.33 25.34
C GLY A 32 1.73 -11.81 25.15
N LEU A 33 1.28 -11.70 23.90
CA LEU A 33 0.01 -12.22 23.46
C LEU A 33 0.24 -13.01 22.17
N SER A 34 -0.54 -14.08 22.04
CA SER A 34 -0.53 -14.98 20.91
C SER A 34 -1.97 -15.13 20.42
N PHE A 35 -2.14 -14.99 19.11
CA PHE A 35 -3.40 -15.29 18.42
C PHE A 35 -3.17 -16.47 17.48
N TRP A 36 -4.18 -17.33 17.36
CA TRP A 36 -4.18 -18.41 16.40
C TRP A 36 -4.60 -17.85 15.04
N LEU A 37 -3.64 -17.62 14.15
CA LEU A 37 -3.92 -17.10 12.81
C LEU A 37 -4.88 -18.02 12.05
N ASP A 38 -4.70 -19.35 12.14
CA ASP A 38 -5.57 -20.31 11.45
C ASP A 38 -7.03 -20.22 11.91
N LYS A 39 -7.25 -19.93 13.20
CA LYS A 39 -8.61 -19.71 13.74
C LYS A 39 -9.17 -18.37 13.32
N LEU A 40 -8.34 -17.34 13.20
CA LEU A 40 -8.74 -16.04 12.70
C LEU A 40 -9.15 -16.16 11.23
N VAL A 41 -8.32 -16.80 10.41
CA VAL A 41 -8.62 -17.09 8.99
C VAL A 41 -9.87 -17.96 8.86
N GLY A 42 -10.02 -19.01 9.68
CA GLY A 42 -11.22 -19.86 9.67
C GLY A 42 -12.49 -19.17 10.20
N ALA A 43 -12.34 -18.09 10.98
CA ALA A 43 -13.46 -17.27 11.44
C ALA A 43 -13.78 -16.11 10.48
N MET A 44 -12.90 -15.80 9.53
CA MET A 44 -13.22 -14.90 8.43
C MET A 44 -14.23 -15.60 7.54
N ASP A 45 -15.39 -14.97 7.37
CA ASP A 45 -16.40 -15.46 6.45
C ASP A 45 -15.86 -15.40 5.01
N VAL A 46 -16.13 -16.46 4.23
CA VAL A 46 -15.74 -16.52 2.82
C VAL A 46 -16.43 -15.39 2.04
N ASP A 47 -17.61 -14.97 2.50
CA ASP A 47 -18.30 -13.81 1.92
C ASP A 47 -17.58 -12.49 2.20
N TYR A 48 -16.89 -12.33 3.34
CA TYR A 48 -16.02 -11.18 3.61
C TYR A 48 -14.72 -11.19 2.79
N MET A 49 -14.20 -12.37 2.43
CA MET A 49 -13.03 -12.46 1.55
C MET A 49 -13.32 -12.01 0.11
N LYS A 50 -14.59 -12.08 -0.34
CA LYS A 50 -15.00 -11.56 -1.65
C LYS A 50 -14.86 -10.04 -1.74
N ASP A 51 -14.86 -9.34 -0.62
CA ASP A 51 -14.65 -7.89 -0.55
C ASP A 51 -13.17 -7.52 -0.44
N CYS A 52 -12.31 -8.45 -0.02
CA CYS A 52 -10.85 -8.32 -0.02
C CYS A 52 -10.27 -8.56 -1.42
N ARG A 53 -10.62 -7.70 -2.38
CA ARG A 53 -10.11 -7.78 -3.76
C ARG A 53 -8.76 -7.08 -3.83
N ALA A 54 -7.76 -7.69 -4.47
CA ALA A 54 -6.50 -7.00 -4.79
C ALA A 54 -6.60 -6.18 -6.08
N ILE A 55 -7.46 -6.61 -7.00
CA ILE A 55 -7.62 -6.07 -8.35
C ILE A 55 -9.13 -5.95 -8.61
N ASP A 56 -9.55 -4.85 -9.22
CA ASP A 56 -10.94 -4.64 -9.64
C ASP A 56 -11.13 -5.06 -11.11
N VAL A 57 -10.17 -4.72 -11.97
CA VAL A 57 -10.19 -5.00 -13.41
C VAL A 57 -8.85 -5.55 -13.90
N ALA A 58 -8.85 -6.65 -14.64
CA ALA A 58 -7.66 -7.13 -15.33
C ALA A 58 -7.66 -6.69 -16.80
N VAL A 59 -6.49 -6.36 -17.35
CA VAL A 59 -6.29 -6.08 -18.77
C VAL A 59 -5.41 -7.20 -19.34
N CYS A 60 -6.01 -8.06 -20.16
CA CYS A 60 -5.33 -9.15 -20.84
C CYS A 60 -4.97 -8.70 -22.26
N VAL A 61 -3.69 -8.73 -22.60
CA VAL A 61 -3.22 -8.43 -23.94
C VAL A 61 -2.98 -9.75 -24.67
N ASN A 62 -3.78 -10.01 -25.70
CA ASN A 62 -3.69 -11.23 -26.50
C ASN A 62 -2.81 -10.96 -27.72
N GLY A 63 -1.74 -11.76 -27.86
CA GLY A 63 -0.90 -11.71 -29.03
C GLY A 63 0.59 -11.87 -28.73
N THR A 64 1.35 -11.97 -29.80
CA THR A 64 2.81 -11.88 -29.84
C THR A 64 3.32 -10.45 -29.78
N ARG A 65 2.52 -9.46 -30.20
CA ARG A 65 2.90 -8.04 -30.17
C ARG A 65 1.84 -7.18 -29.46
N PRO A 66 1.99 -6.94 -28.15
CA PRO A 66 1.04 -6.14 -27.40
C PRO A 66 1.04 -4.69 -27.91
N PRO A 67 -0.14 -4.07 -28.17
CA PRO A 67 -0.23 -2.66 -28.52
C PRO A 67 -0.03 -1.79 -27.26
N LEU A 68 1.19 -1.74 -26.73
CA LEU A 68 1.51 -1.14 -25.43
C LEU A 68 1.01 0.30 -25.27
N LYS A 69 1.04 1.13 -26.33
CA LYS A 69 0.45 2.49 -26.29
C LYS A 69 -1.01 2.43 -25.85
N TYR A 70 -1.79 1.58 -26.51
CA TYR A 70 -3.22 1.46 -26.28
C TYR A 70 -3.54 0.85 -24.91
N VAL A 71 -2.72 -0.11 -24.46
CA VAL A 71 -2.86 -0.71 -23.12
C VAL A 71 -2.60 0.33 -22.04
N THR A 72 -1.56 1.15 -22.17
CA THR A 72 -1.26 2.25 -21.24
C THR A 72 -2.41 3.26 -21.18
N ASP A 73 -3.01 3.62 -22.33
CA ASP A 73 -4.17 4.52 -22.36
C ASP A 73 -5.34 3.95 -21.54
N ILE A 74 -5.62 2.64 -21.67
CA ILE A 74 -6.66 1.95 -20.90
C ILE A 74 -6.33 1.96 -19.40
N MET A 75 -5.09 1.66 -19.01
CA MET A 75 -4.66 1.69 -17.62
C MET A 75 -4.86 3.07 -16.99
N ARG A 76 -4.50 4.13 -17.73
CA ARG A 76 -4.67 5.50 -17.25
C ARG A 76 -6.14 5.87 -17.07
N LEU A 77 -7.01 5.44 -17.97
CA LEU A 77 -8.46 5.61 -17.80
C LEU A 77 -8.95 4.92 -16.52
N LEU A 78 -8.51 3.69 -16.25
CA LEU A 78 -8.87 2.95 -15.03
C LEU A 78 -8.33 3.64 -13.76
N TRP A 79 -7.06 4.02 -13.74
CA TRP A 79 -6.44 4.70 -12.60
C TRP A 79 -7.06 6.07 -12.32
N SER A 80 -7.38 6.85 -13.36
CA SER A 80 -8.09 8.13 -13.20
C SER A 80 -9.48 7.98 -12.59
N ALA A 81 -10.10 6.81 -12.76
CA ALA A 81 -11.37 6.45 -12.17
C ALA A 81 -11.24 5.83 -10.77
N ASN A 82 -10.02 5.74 -10.21
CA ASN A 82 -9.69 5.05 -8.95
C ASN A 82 -10.02 3.54 -9.00
N ILE A 83 -9.78 2.90 -10.15
CA ILE A 83 -10.01 1.47 -10.35
C ILE A 83 -8.65 0.77 -10.32
N ARG A 84 -8.50 -0.23 -9.45
CA ARG A 84 -7.27 -1.01 -9.36
C ARG A 84 -7.22 -1.98 -10.53
N CYS A 85 -6.18 -1.86 -11.34
CA CYS A 85 -6.01 -2.73 -12.49
C CYS A 85 -4.69 -3.49 -12.49
N TYR A 86 -4.71 -4.66 -13.13
CA TYR A 86 -3.54 -5.49 -13.36
C TYR A 86 -3.44 -5.85 -14.85
N VAL A 87 -2.24 -5.81 -15.41
CA VAL A 87 -2.01 -6.18 -16.81
C VAL A 87 -1.34 -7.54 -16.86
N VAL A 88 -1.84 -8.41 -17.74
CA VAL A 88 -1.20 -9.67 -18.09
C VAL A 88 -1.04 -9.75 -19.60
N GLU A 89 0.11 -10.23 -20.05
CA GLU A 89 0.38 -10.53 -21.45
C GLU A 89 0.20 -12.04 -21.67
N SER A 90 -0.75 -12.41 -22.53
CA SER A 90 -1.01 -13.82 -22.87
C SER A 90 -0.47 -14.11 -24.26
N ALA A 91 0.67 -14.81 -24.31
CA ALA A 91 1.17 -15.39 -25.53
C ALA A 91 0.35 -16.65 -25.83
N THR A 92 -0.61 -16.51 -26.75
CA THR A 92 -1.43 -17.60 -27.34
C THR A 92 -2.38 -18.36 -26.40
N GLY A 93 -3.69 -18.26 -26.68
CA GLY A 93 -4.66 -19.33 -26.46
C GLY A 93 -4.96 -19.80 -25.03
N ALA A 94 -4.44 -19.17 -23.98
CA ALA A 94 -4.69 -19.60 -22.60
C ALA A 94 -6.05 -19.08 -22.10
N GLY A 95 -7.08 -19.91 -22.21
CA GLY A 95 -8.37 -19.67 -21.53
C GLY A 95 -8.26 -19.66 -20.00
N ASP A 96 -7.14 -20.13 -19.44
CA ASP A 96 -6.92 -20.34 -18.01
C ASP A 96 -6.53 -19.04 -17.26
N GLU A 97 -5.81 -18.13 -17.92
CA GLU A 97 -5.36 -16.87 -17.29
C GLU A 97 -6.53 -16.00 -16.82
N ALA A 98 -7.63 -15.98 -17.58
CA ALA A 98 -8.83 -15.25 -17.19
C ALA A 98 -9.49 -15.84 -15.92
N GLN A 99 -9.41 -17.16 -15.74
CA GLN A 99 -9.93 -17.83 -14.56
C GLN A 99 -9.03 -17.60 -13.34
N ASP A 100 -7.70 -17.57 -13.54
CA ASP A 100 -6.75 -17.22 -12.49
C ASP A 100 -6.88 -15.76 -12.04
N LEU A 101 -7.11 -14.83 -12.98
CA LEU A 101 -7.40 -13.43 -12.66
C LEU A 101 -8.72 -13.27 -11.89
N ALA A 102 -9.73 -14.07 -12.21
CA ALA A 102 -10.97 -14.11 -11.44
C ALA A 102 -10.74 -14.64 -10.01
N LYS A 103 -9.86 -15.63 -9.82
CA LYS A 103 -9.44 -16.08 -8.47
C LYS A 103 -8.71 -14.99 -7.69
N LEU A 104 -8.02 -14.07 -8.36
CA LEU A 104 -7.39 -12.88 -7.76
C LEU A 104 -8.39 -11.75 -7.42
N GLY A 105 -9.68 -11.95 -7.72
CA GLY A 105 -10.76 -11.03 -7.36
C GLY A 105 -11.17 -10.05 -8.47
N ALA A 106 -10.62 -10.18 -9.68
CA ALA A 106 -11.00 -9.32 -10.81
C ALA A 106 -12.49 -9.52 -11.18
N LEU A 107 -13.27 -8.45 -11.13
CA LEU A 107 -14.69 -8.45 -11.49
C LEU A 107 -14.90 -8.46 -13.00
N HIS A 108 -14.01 -7.75 -13.70
CA HIS A 108 -14.06 -7.58 -15.14
C HIS A 108 -12.68 -7.78 -15.74
N ILE A 109 -12.66 -8.35 -16.95
CA ILE A 109 -11.43 -8.59 -17.72
C ILE A 109 -11.59 -7.92 -19.07
N ILE A 110 -10.69 -6.98 -19.37
CA ILE A 110 -10.60 -6.29 -20.66
C ILE A 110 -9.60 -7.05 -21.50
N LEU A 111 -10.06 -7.65 -22.59
CA LEU A 111 -9.24 -8.34 -23.57
C LEU A 111 -8.90 -7.37 -24.70
N VAL A 112 -7.61 -7.16 -24.91
CA VAL A 112 -7.06 -6.33 -26.00
C VAL A 112 -6.40 -7.26 -27.01
N ALA A 113 -6.96 -7.35 -28.21
CA ALA A 113 -6.35 -8.11 -29.30
C ALA A 113 -5.27 -7.30 -30.03
N GLU A 114 -4.37 -7.98 -30.74
CA GLU A 114 -3.32 -7.34 -31.56
C GLU A 114 -3.86 -6.35 -32.59
N ASN A 115 -5.04 -6.62 -33.16
CA ASN A 115 -5.71 -5.75 -34.13
C ASN A 115 -6.43 -4.56 -33.48
N GLY A 116 -6.31 -4.37 -32.16
CA GLY A 116 -6.97 -3.31 -31.40
C GLY A 116 -8.42 -3.60 -31.03
N ALA A 117 -8.97 -4.77 -31.41
CA ALA A 117 -10.32 -5.16 -31.00
C ALA A 117 -10.39 -5.35 -29.48
N LEU A 118 -11.46 -4.82 -28.88
CA LEU A 118 -11.69 -4.88 -27.44
C LEU A 118 -12.86 -5.80 -27.13
N ARG A 119 -12.68 -6.62 -26.08
CA ARG A 119 -13.75 -7.42 -25.51
C ARG A 119 -13.74 -7.30 -24.01
N ILE A 120 -14.90 -7.26 -23.39
CA ILE A 120 -15.03 -7.23 -21.93
C ILE A 120 -15.68 -8.54 -21.51
N ARG A 121 -15.01 -9.27 -20.60
CA ARG A 121 -15.59 -10.39 -19.86
C ARG A 121 -15.99 -9.92 -18.48
N SER A 122 -17.25 -10.16 -18.14
CA SER A 122 -17.80 -9.89 -16.80
C SER A 122 -18.32 -11.18 -16.19
N TRP A 123 -18.13 -11.33 -14.88
CA TRP A 123 -18.65 -12.47 -14.15
C TRP A 123 -20.09 -12.21 -13.69
N GLU A 124 -21.04 -13.01 -14.15
CA GLU A 124 -22.44 -12.96 -13.69
C GLU A 124 -22.89 -14.34 -13.23
N ARG A 125 -23.25 -14.47 -11.95
CA ARG A 125 -23.87 -15.71 -11.39
C ARG A 125 -23.14 -16.99 -11.83
N ASP A 126 -21.81 -17.01 -11.70
CA ASP A 126 -20.96 -18.17 -12.03
C ASP A 126 -20.80 -18.48 -13.54
N ARG A 127 -21.23 -17.54 -14.41
CA ARG A 127 -21.05 -17.63 -15.87
C ARG A 127 -20.35 -16.39 -16.42
N PHE A 128 -19.53 -16.62 -17.44
CA PHE A 128 -18.89 -15.54 -18.20
C PHE A 128 -19.82 -14.99 -19.27
N GLN A 129 -19.97 -13.66 -19.29
CA GLN A 129 -20.47 -12.95 -20.47
C GLN A 129 -19.34 -12.18 -21.13
N GLU A 130 -19.08 -12.47 -22.40
CA GLU A 130 -18.11 -11.77 -23.24
C GLU A 130 -18.85 -10.89 -24.26
N ARG A 131 -18.48 -9.62 -24.34
CA ARG A 131 -19.02 -8.70 -25.35
C ARG A 131 -17.90 -7.92 -26.04
N HIS A 132 -18.05 -7.71 -27.34
CA HIS A 132 -17.21 -6.77 -28.07
C HIS A 132 -17.59 -5.34 -27.69
N VAL A 133 -16.60 -4.46 -27.59
CA VAL A 133 -16.82 -3.06 -27.26
C VAL A 133 -15.97 -2.15 -28.13
N THR A 134 -16.48 -0.96 -28.40
CA THR A 134 -15.72 0.16 -28.96
C THR A 134 -14.98 0.93 -27.87
N ARG A 135 -14.08 1.84 -28.25
CA ARG A 135 -13.40 2.73 -27.30
C ARG A 135 -14.38 3.62 -26.52
N ALA A 136 -15.43 4.13 -27.17
CA ALA A 136 -16.45 4.95 -26.51
C ALA A 136 -17.22 4.12 -25.46
N GLU A 137 -17.64 2.91 -25.82
CA GLU A 137 -18.33 2.00 -24.90
C GLU A 137 -17.44 1.55 -23.73
N LEU A 138 -16.12 1.44 -23.94
CA LEU A 138 -15.17 1.18 -22.86
C LEU A 138 -15.14 2.34 -21.86
N VAL A 139 -15.12 3.59 -22.33
CA VAL A 139 -15.14 4.78 -21.44
C VAL A 139 -16.43 4.81 -20.63
N ASP A 140 -17.57 4.55 -21.25
CA ASP A 140 -18.86 4.50 -20.56
C ASP A 140 -18.92 3.35 -19.56
N PHE A 141 -18.36 2.19 -19.92
CA PHE A 141 -18.21 1.06 -19.01
C PHE A 141 -17.38 1.43 -17.77
N ILE A 142 -16.22 2.08 -17.94
CA ILE A 142 -15.36 2.52 -16.82
C ILE A 142 -16.08 3.53 -15.93
N ARG A 143 -16.84 4.47 -16.51
CA ARG A 143 -17.65 5.43 -15.75
C ARG A 143 -18.74 4.75 -14.93
N LYS A 144 -19.41 3.76 -15.51
CA LYS A 144 -20.40 2.94 -14.81
C LYS A 144 -19.75 2.15 -13.67
N LEU A 145 -18.63 1.49 -13.97
CA LEU A 145 -17.89 0.68 -13.01
C LEU A 145 -17.38 1.51 -11.83
N ARG A 146 -16.92 2.74 -12.06
CA ARG A 146 -16.57 3.68 -10.99
C ARG A 146 -17.73 3.93 -10.03
N THR A 147 -18.96 4.02 -10.55
CA THR A 147 -20.15 4.23 -9.72
C THR A 147 -20.52 2.97 -8.94
N GLU A 148 -20.35 1.80 -9.55
CA GLU A 148 -20.57 0.49 -8.92
C GLU A 148 -19.54 0.22 -7.79
N LEU A 149 -18.26 0.48 -8.05
CA LEU A 149 -17.15 0.30 -7.08
C LEU A 149 -17.06 1.41 -6.03
N GLY A 150 -17.46 2.63 -6.37
CA GLY A 150 -17.46 3.77 -5.43
C GLY A 150 -18.36 3.55 -4.21
N ASN A 151 -19.35 2.66 -4.32
CA ASN A 151 -20.19 2.23 -3.20
C ASN A 151 -19.52 1.15 -2.32
N ALA A 152 -18.47 0.49 -2.81
CA ALA A 152 -17.77 -0.62 -2.14
C ALA A 152 -16.40 -0.22 -1.55
N ASN A 153 -15.72 0.77 -2.12
CA ASN A 153 -14.32 1.11 -1.80
C ASN A 153 -14.10 1.99 -0.56
N ALA A 154 -15.04 2.02 0.39
CA ALA A 154 -14.86 2.71 1.68
C ALA A 154 -14.00 1.92 2.69
N ILE A 155 -13.04 1.12 2.20
CA ILE A 155 -12.05 0.44 3.05
C ILE A 155 -10.68 1.03 2.70
N ASP A 156 -10.43 2.21 3.27
CA ASP A 156 -9.13 2.84 3.32
C ASP A 156 -8.14 1.96 4.11
N TYR A 157 -7.42 1.08 3.41
CA TYR A 157 -6.32 0.29 3.99
C TYR A 157 -5.20 1.16 4.60
N VAL A 158 -5.20 2.47 4.36
CA VAL A 158 -4.22 3.43 4.89
C VAL A 158 -4.63 4.00 6.27
N SER A 159 -5.92 3.96 6.64
CA SER A 159 -6.40 4.61 7.87
C SER A 159 -6.12 3.84 9.17
N GLN A 160 -5.71 2.56 9.13
CA GLN A 160 -5.53 1.76 10.35
C GLN A 160 -4.13 1.79 10.96
N ILE A 161 -3.12 2.34 10.29
CA ILE A 161 -1.75 2.42 10.86
C ILE A 161 -1.56 3.71 11.69
N SER A 162 -2.45 4.70 11.54
CA SER A 162 -2.27 6.04 12.14
C SER A 162 -2.87 6.21 13.54
N ASN A 163 -3.67 5.26 14.04
CA ASN A 163 -4.48 5.48 15.25
C ASN A 163 -4.08 4.68 16.49
N SER A 164 -2.98 3.92 16.49
CA SER A 164 -2.54 3.13 17.64
C SER A 164 -1.53 3.82 18.56
N SER A 165 -1.34 5.15 18.47
CA SER A 165 -0.44 5.90 19.36
C SER A 165 -1.07 7.06 20.13
N ALA A 166 -2.39 7.09 20.33
CA ALA A 166 -3.04 8.08 21.21
C ALA A 166 -3.62 7.41 22.47
N GLY A 167 -3.13 7.86 23.63
CA GLY A 167 -3.31 7.23 24.93
C GLY A 167 -4.76 7.07 25.41
N GLY A 168 -5.02 5.92 26.03
CA GLY A 168 -6.22 5.64 26.81
C GLY A 168 -5.90 5.67 28.30
N ASN A 169 -6.21 6.79 28.94
CA ASN A 169 -6.20 6.94 30.39
C ASN A 169 -7.51 6.34 30.93
N THR A 170 -7.47 5.15 31.53
CA THR A 170 -8.62 4.55 32.23
C THR A 170 -8.25 4.25 33.67
N SER A 171 -8.55 5.24 34.52
CA SER A 171 -8.54 5.13 35.97
C SER A 171 -9.70 4.22 36.43
N TYR A 172 -9.37 3.05 36.98
CA TYR A 172 -10.26 2.32 37.88
C TYR A 172 -9.65 2.38 39.29
N SER A 173 -10.41 2.98 40.20
CA SER A 173 -10.14 2.95 41.63
C SER A 173 -10.58 1.60 42.19
N SER A 174 -9.69 0.88 42.86
CA SER A 174 -10.08 -0.09 43.88
C SER A 174 -9.14 0.04 45.06
N GLY A 175 -9.74 0.20 46.23
CA GLY A 175 -9.07 0.51 47.48
C GLY A 175 -8.48 -0.70 48.19
N GLY A 176 -7.49 -0.39 49.02
CA GLY A 176 -6.92 -1.17 50.12
C GLY A 176 -5.80 -0.28 50.71
N GLY A 177 -5.77 0.11 51.98
CA GLY A 177 -6.03 -0.70 53.15
C GLY A 177 -4.70 -1.15 53.74
N GLY A 178 -4.06 -0.29 54.55
CA GLY A 178 -3.16 -0.62 55.66
C GLY A 178 -1.72 -1.12 55.37
N GLY A 179 -0.77 -0.66 56.17
CA GLY A 179 0.43 -1.45 56.49
C GLY A 179 1.78 -0.72 56.39
N ASN A 180 2.22 -0.20 57.52
CA ASN A 180 3.50 0.49 57.78
C ASN A 180 4.73 -0.44 57.71
N SER A 181 5.89 0.04 57.22
CA SER A 181 7.17 0.10 57.96
C SER A 181 8.43 0.11 57.06
N GLY A 182 9.21 1.19 57.15
CA GLY A 182 10.66 1.17 57.44
C GLY A 182 11.67 0.76 56.35
N GLY A 183 12.67 1.62 56.13
CA GLY A 183 14.03 1.21 55.77
C GLY A 183 14.55 1.77 54.46
N GLY A 184 15.54 2.67 54.55
CA GLY A 184 16.19 3.33 53.42
C GLY A 184 17.04 2.41 52.54
N GLY A 185 17.30 2.87 51.32
CA GLY A 185 18.17 2.21 50.36
C GLY A 185 18.16 2.94 49.02
N ASN A 186 19.10 3.87 48.88
CA ASN A 186 19.37 4.64 47.67
C ASN A 186 19.95 3.70 46.58
N PHE A 187 19.14 3.24 45.63
CA PHE A 187 19.61 2.53 44.44
C PHE A 187 18.97 3.10 43.17
N GLY A 188 19.84 3.37 42.19
CA GLY A 188 19.57 4.19 41.03
C GLY A 188 18.41 3.72 40.16
N ARG A 189 17.68 4.70 39.63
CA ARG A 189 16.69 4.57 38.56
C ARG A 189 17.36 3.95 37.32
N GLY A 190 17.23 2.63 37.17
CA GLY A 190 17.47 1.93 35.92
C GLY A 190 16.33 2.22 34.95
N ASP A 191 16.66 2.94 33.89
CA ASP A 191 15.77 3.31 32.79
C ASP A 191 15.27 2.03 32.10
N SER A 192 14.11 1.54 32.54
CA SER A 192 13.48 0.32 32.03
C SER A 192 12.59 0.71 30.85
N GLY A 193 13.24 1.11 29.76
CA GLY A 193 12.57 1.40 28.50
C GLY A 193 11.81 0.16 28.03
N LEU A 194 10.48 0.22 28.07
CA LEU A 194 9.59 -0.75 27.46
C LEU A 194 9.84 -0.74 25.95
N CYS A 195 10.73 -1.59 25.47
CA CYS A 195 10.83 -1.88 24.05
C CYS A 195 9.60 -2.69 23.66
N THR A 196 8.60 -2.03 23.08
CA THR A 196 7.56 -2.71 22.32
C THR A 196 8.25 -3.32 21.10
N SER A 197 8.63 -4.60 21.21
CA SER A 197 8.99 -5.40 20.04
C SER A 197 7.74 -5.54 19.18
N ALA A 198 7.52 -4.56 18.30
CA ALA A 198 6.60 -4.71 17.20
C ALA A 198 7.13 -5.92 16.41
N SER A 199 6.41 -7.03 16.49
CA SER A 199 6.64 -8.20 15.68
C SER A 199 6.32 -7.84 14.23
N SER A 200 7.28 -7.18 13.56
CA SER A 200 7.39 -7.27 12.11
C SER A 200 7.80 -8.71 11.84
N ALA A 201 6.83 -9.57 11.55
CA ALA A 201 7.10 -10.80 10.84
C ALA A 201 7.67 -10.38 9.47
N SER A 202 8.98 -10.11 9.44
CA SER A 202 9.74 -9.95 8.23
C SER A 202 9.74 -11.33 7.58
N ILE A 203 8.81 -11.54 6.65
CA ILE A 203 9.02 -12.48 5.55
C ILE A 203 10.43 -12.15 5.07
N LYS A 204 11.38 -13.07 5.27
CA LYS A 204 12.75 -12.91 4.79
C LYS A 204 12.69 -13.01 3.26
N SER A 205 12.22 -11.95 2.59
CA SER A 205 12.69 -11.66 1.25
C SER A 205 14.18 -11.38 1.38
N SER A 206 14.98 -11.84 0.43
CA SER A 206 16.42 -11.61 0.42
C SER A 206 16.67 -10.12 0.13
N TYR A 207 16.51 -9.27 1.15
CA TYR A 207 16.63 -7.82 1.07
C TYR A 207 18.11 -7.45 0.92
N ASN A 208 18.51 -7.03 -0.28
CA ASN A 208 19.83 -6.46 -0.53
C ASN A 208 19.67 -5.05 -1.12
N PRO A 209 19.59 -4.00 -0.28
CA PRO A 209 19.37 -2.61 -0.73
C PRO A 209 20.44 -2.10 -1.71
N SER A 210 21.59 -2.78 -1.77
CA SER A 210 22.72 -2.49 -2.66
C SER A 210 22.44 -2.75 -4.16
N GLN A 211 21.35 -3.46 -4.48
CA GLN A 211 20.94 -3.82 -5.84
C GLN A 211 19.80 -2.96 -6.39
N TRP A 212 19.20 -2.09 -5.60
CA TRP A 212 18.07 -1.27 -6.04
C TRP A 212 18.47 -0.16 -7.02
N PRO A 213 17.54 0.27 -7.88
CA PRO A 213 17.70 1.49 -8.67
C PRO A 213 17.95 2.69 -7.76
N ASN A 214 18.48 3.78 -8.34
CA ASN A 214 18.63 5.03 -7.60
C ASN A 214 17.25 5.62 -7.32
N VAL A 215 16.80 5.59 -6.07
CA VAL A 215 15.50 6.13 -5.65
C VAL A 215 15.68 7.52 -5.07
N GLN A 216 15.03 8.51 -5.69
CA GLN A 216 14.99 9.88 -5.19
C GLN A 216 13.59 10.20 -4.66
N VAL A 217 13.48 10.41 -3.35
CA VAL A 217 12.22 10.79 -2.71
C VAL A 217 12.17 12.31 -2.56
N ARG A 218 11.17 12.94 -3.19
CA ARG A 218 10.92 14.38 -3.13
C ARG A 218 9.60 14.64 -2.44
N PHE A 219 9.56 15.70 -1.64
CA PHE A 219 8.39 16.08 -0.85
C PHE A 219 7.82 17.38 -1.40
N VAL A 220 6.57 17.35 -1.83
CA VAL A 220 5.78 18.51 -2.25
C VAL A 220 4.62 18.65 -1.26
N VAL A 221 4.93 19.24 -0.09
CA VAL A 221 4.03 19.36 1.06
C VAL A 221 3.97 20.80 1.57
N HIS A 222 2.87 21.16 2.24
CA HIS A 222 2.61 22.54 2.67
C HIS A 222 3.56 23.01 3.78
N ASP A 223 3.82 22.12 4.74
CA ASP A 223 4.67 22.42 5.89
C ASP A 223 6.08 21.85 5.72
N LYS A 224 7.07 22.64 6.12
CA LYS A 224 8.46 22.18 6.17
C LYS A 224 8.54 20.99 7.12
N LEU A 225 8.74 19.80 6.56
CA LEU A 225 8.97 18.60 7.34
C LEU A 225 10.29 18.73 8.12
N THR A 226 10.26 18.40 9.39
CA THR A 226 11.50 18.27 10.18
C THR A 226 12.37 17.17 9.58
N ALA A 227 13.69 17.30 9.68
CA ALA A 227 14.63 16.33 9.10
C ALA A 227 14.36 14.89 9.58
N ASN A 228 13.94 14.72 10.84
CA ASN A 228 13.60 13.42 11.40
C ASN A 228 12.31 12.84 10.80
N LEU A 229 11.27 13.66 10.63
CA LEU A 229 10.01 13.24 10.04
C LEU A 229 10.18 12.90 8.56
N ARG A 230 10.95 13.72 7.84
CA ARG A 230 11.34 13.46 6.45
C ARG A 230 12.06 12.12 6.30
N ARG A 231 13.11 11.88 7.10
CA ARG A 231 13.86 10.61 7.08
C ARG A 231 12.96 9.41 7.42
N ARG A 232 11.99 9.58 8.34
CA ARG A 232 11.00 8.54 8.66
C ARG A 232 10.11 8.22 7.45
N TYR A 233 9.60 9.22 6.76
CA TYR A 233 8.79 9.02 5.56
C TYR A 233 9.60 8.42 4.40
N GLU A 234 10.83 8.86 4.17
CA GLU A 234 11.71 8.27 3.17
C GLU A 234 11.90 6.77 3.44
N ASN A 235 12.24 6.39 4.68
CA ASN A 235 12.35 4.98 5.07
C ASN A 235 11.04 4.21 4.86
N GLN A 236 9.89 4.82 5.17
CA GLN A 236 8.59 4.19 4.99
C GLN A 236 8.27 3.97 3.51
N VAL A 237 8.51 4.95 2.65
CA VAL A 237 8.35 4.85 1.20
C VAL A 237 9.24 3.74 0.65
N THR A 238 10.51 3.72 1.03
CA THR A 238 11.46 2.69 0.60
C THR A 238 11.03 1.28 1.04
N GLN A 239 10.53 1.12 2.27
CA GLN A 239 10.04 -0.18 2.76
C GLN A 239 8.80 -0.65 2.00
N GLN A 240 7.84 0.25 1.78
CA GLN A 240 6.60 -0.04 1.04
C GLN A 240 6.89 -0.40 -0.42
N MET A 241 7.81 0.31 -1.07
CA MET A 241 8.17 0.09 -2.47
C MET A 241 9.18 -1.04 -2.66
N SER A 242 9.69 -1.67 -1.59
CA SER A 242 10.80 -2.63 -1.67
C SER A 242 10.57 -3.78 -2.67
N ILE A 243 9.33 -4.28 -2.76
CA ILE A 243 8.95 -5.34 -3.70
C ILE A 243 8.96 -4.79 -5.14
N THR A 244 8.37 -3.63 -5.37
CA THR A 244 8.31 -2.98 -6.68
C THR A 244 9.71 -2.63 -7.18
N LEU A 245 10.54 -2.01 -6.35
CA LEU A 245 11.91 -1.59 -6.68
C LEU A 245 12.84 -2.77 -7.01
N SER A 246 12.57 -3.96 -6.45
CA SER A 246 13.33 -5.17 -6.76
C SER A 246 13.15 -5.66 -8.21
N GLN A 247 12.11 -5.19 -8.90
CA GLN A 247 11.84 -5.53 -10.30
C GLN A 247 12.60 -4.64 -11.28
N PHE A 248 13.16 -3.52 -10.82
CA PHE A 248 13.89 -2.56 -11.65
C PHE A 248 15.38 -2.89 -11.68
N MET A 249 16.03 -2.53 -12.78
CA MET A 249 17.47 -2.65 -12.90
C MET A 249 18.17 -1.51 -12.18
N LYS A 250 19.36 -1.77 -11.62
CA LYS A 250 20.17 -0.75 -10.92
C LYS A 250 20.51 0.50 -11.75
N LYS A 251 20.48 0.39 -13.08
CA LYS A 251 20.72 1.50 -14.02
C LYS A 251 19.54 2.49 -14.10
N GLU A 252 18.37 2.10 -13.62
CA GLU A 252 17.17 2.91 -13.69
C GLU A 252 17.14 3.87 -12.49
N SER A 253 16.61 5.07 -12.73
CA SER A 253 16.36 6.07 -11.69
C SER A 253 14.86 6.16 -11.44
N VAL A 254 14.45 6.02 -10.19
CA VAL A 254 13.05 6.10 -9.78
C VAL A 254 12.87 7.36 -8.93
N ILE A 255 11.98 8.25 -9.36
CA ILE A 255 11.63 9.46 -8.62
C ILE A 255 10.27 9.22 -7.98
N VAL A 256 10.17 9.49 -6.67
CA VAL A 256 8.94 9.34 -5.90
C VAL A 256 8.55 10.70 -5.35
N LEU A 257 7.42 11.22 -5.84
CA LEU A 257 6.82 12.47 -5.36
C LEU A 257 5.86 12.14 -4.21
N VAL A 258 6.18 12.62 -3.01
CA VAL A 258 5.31 12.55 -1.84
C VAL A 258 4.50 13.84 -1.77
N VAL A 259 3.19 13.72 -1.95
CA VAL A 259 2.26 14.85 -2.06
C VAL A 259 1.19 14.78 -0.98
N GLU A 260 0.72 15.93 -0.51
CA GLU A 260 -0.40 16.04 0.42
C GLU A 260 -1.68 16.40 -0.34
N LEU A 261 -2.24 15.41 -1.05
CA LEU A 261 -3.46 15.56 -1.83
C LEU A 261 -4.45 14.43 -1.57
N PRO A 262 -5.76 14.67 -1.65
CA PRO A 262 -6.75 13.60 -1.62
C PRO A 262 -6.50 12.59 -2.77
N PRO A 263 -6.69 11.28 -2.55
CA PRO A 263 -6.47 10.25 -3.58
C PRO A 263 -7.20 10.55 -4.90
N VAL A 264 -8.42 11.10 -4.81
CA VAL A 264 -9.22 11.49 -5.97
C VAL A 264 -8.54 12.56 -6.83
N THR A 265 -7.83 13.49 -6.21
CA THR A 265 -7.08 14.55 -6.92
C THR A 265 -5.82 13.99 -7.55
N VAL A 266 -5.08 13.12 -6.84
CA VAL A 266 -3.90 12.44 -7.39
C VAL A 266 -4.25 11.61 -8.61
N ASN A 267 -5.34 10.83 -8.54
CA ASN A 267 -5.81 10.03 -9.67
C ASN A 267 -6.22 10.87 -10.88
N ALA A 268 -6.81 12.05 -10.65
CA ALA A 268 -7.15 12.97 -11.73
C ALA A 268 -5.89 13.49 -12.45
N ILE A 269 -4.81 13.77 -11.71
CA ILE A 269 -3.50 14.16 -12.29
C ILE A 269 -2.92 13.02 -13.12
N VAL A 270 -2.93 11.78 -12.61
CA VAL A 270 -2.47 10.58 -13.36
C VAL A 270 -3.26 10.38 -14.66
N GLY A 271 -4.55 10.69 -14.63
CA GLY A 271 -5.39 10.70 -15.82
C GLY A 271 -4.95 11.73 -16.85
N ALA A 272 -4.67 12.95 -16.42
CA ALA A 272 -4.35 14.08 -17.30
C ALA A 272 -2.92 14.06 -17.87
N VAL A 273 -1.93 13.57 -17.12
CA VAL A 273 -0.53 13.66 -17.53
C VAL A 273 -0.14 12.49 -18.43
N ASN A 274 0.11 12.77 -19.71
CA ASN A 274 0.62 11.78 -20.66
C ASN A 274 2.15 11.81 -20.77
N PRO A 275 2.88 10.80 -20.27
CA PRO A 275 4.33 10.83 -20.31
C PRO A 275 4.92 10.77 -21.74
N ARG A 276 4.13 10.38 -22.75
CA ARG A 276 4.57 10.38 -24.15
C ARG A 276 4.29 11.68 -24.90
N GLU A 277 3.35 12.46 -24.39
CA GLU A 277 2.79 13.66 -25.04
C GLU A 277 2.83 14.83 -24.03
N ALA A 278 3.82 14.82 -23.14
CA ALA A 278 3.92 15.75 -22.02
C ALA A 278 4.11 17.21 -22.47
N ASP A 279 4.74 17.41 -23.64
CA ASP A 279 4.93 18.72 -24.27
C ASP A 279 3.73 19.17 -25.13
N GLU A 280 2.68 18.36 -25.25
CA GLU A 280 1.55 18.69 -26.11
C GLU A 280 0.50 19.55 -25.39
N LYS A 281 -0.09 20.49 -26.14
CA LYS A 281 -1.17 21.37 -25.65
C LYS A 281 -2.39 20.60 -25.14
N GLU A 282 -2.59 19.37 -25.58
CA GLU A 282 -3.68 18.52 -25.09
C GLU A 282 -3.52 18.20 -23.60
N THR A 283 -2.29 17.93 -23.15
CA THR A 283 -1.96 17.72 -21.73
C THR A 283 -2.29 18.97 -20.90
N GLU A 284 -1.94 20.17 -21.38
CA GLU A 284 -2.29 21.44 -20.71
C GLU A 284 -3.82 21.62 -20.57
N VAL A 285 -4.59 21.27 -21.60
CA VAL A 285 -6.05 21.35 -21.56
C VAL A 285 -6.63 20.39 -20.52
N GLU A 286 -6.13 19.15 -20.45
CA GLU A 286 -6.57 18.17 -19.46
C GLU A 286 -6.21 18.60 -18.03
N ILE A 287 -5.02 19.15 -17.81
CA ILE A 287 -4.60 19.71 -16.51
C ILE A 287 -5.51 20.86 -16.10
N ASN A 288 -5.86 21.76 -17.03
CA ASN A 288 -6.79 22.85 -16.76
C ASN A 288 -8.17 22.33 -16.35
N TYR A 289 -8.68 21.28 -16.99
CA TYR A 289 -9.92 20.62 -16.57
C TYR A 289 -9.83 20.04 -15.15
N VAL A 290 -8.68 19.46 -14.77
CA VAL A 290 -8.44 18.97 -13.40
C VAL A 290 -8.41 20.13 -12.40
N ILE A 291 -7.80 21.25 -12.76
CA ILE A 291 -7.75 22.47 -11.93
C ILE A 291 -9.16 23.04 -11.73
N GLU A 292 -9.97 23.12 -12.77
CA GLU A 292 -11.37 23.58 -12.68
C GLU A 292 -12.21 22.66 -11.79
N ARG A 293 -11.94 21.36 -11.82
CA ARG A 293 -12.59 20.36 -10.96
C ARG A 293 -12.17 20.48 -9.50
N PHE A 294 -10.92 20.89 -9.22
CA PHE A 294 -10.36 20.99 -7.88
C PHE A 294 -9.71 22.37 -7.63
N PRO A 295 -10.51 23.46 -7.61
CA PRO A 295 -9.96 24.83 -7.57
C PRO A 295 -9.17 25.11 -6.28
N LYS A 296 -9.51 24.42 -5.18
CA LYS A 296 -8.80 24.52 -3.89
C LYS A 296 -7.34 24.08 -3.99
N PHE A 297 -7.03 23.12 -4.87
CA PHE A 297 -5.70 22.56 -5.01
C PHE A 297 -4.94 23.08 -6.23
N LYS A 298 -5.46 24.12 -6.92
CA LYS A 298 -4.89 24.64 -8.18
C LYS A 298 -3.36 24.81 -8.13
N ARG A 299 -2.86 25.56 -7.14
CA ARG A 299 -1.43 25.83 -7.01
C ARG A 299 -0.61 24.55 -6.88
N TYR A 300 -1.08 23.60 -6.07
CA TYR A 300 -0.39 22.32 -5.86
C TYR A 300 -0.43 21.44 -7.10
N ILE A 301 -1.57 21.39 -7.79
CA ILE A 301 -1.71 20.65 -9.05
C ILE A 301 -0.72 21.19 -10.07
N THR A 302 -0.62 22.52 -10.23
CA THR A 302 0.37 23.15 -11.12
C THR A 302 1.80 22.80 -10.70
N GLU A 303 2.20 23.03 -9.44
CA GLU A 303 3.57 22.75 -8.96
C GLU A 303 3.98 21.27 -9.16
N ILE A 304 3.07 20.32 -8.88
CA ILE A 304 3.33 18.89 -9.08
C ILE A 304 3.44 18.55 -10.55
N THR A 305 2.60 19.16 -11.38
CA THR A 305 2.57 18.88 -12.82
C THR A 305 3.81 19.43 -13.51
N ASP A 306 4.24 20.64 -13.15
CA ASP A 306 5.48 21.25 -13.65
C ASP A 306 6.69 20.38 -13.29
N GLU A 307 6.81 19.93 -12.03
CA GLU A 307 7.88 18.99 -11.63
C GLU A 307 7.83 17.69 -12.44
N ILE A 308 6.65 17.11 -12.65
CA ILE A 308 6.53 15.88 -13.46
C ILE A 308 6.99 16.14 -14.90
N ILE A 309 6.58 17.25 -15.52
CA ILE A 309 6.97 17.60 -16.89
C ILE A 309 8.48 17.85 -16.98
N ASP A 310 9.07 18.57 -16.01
CA ASP A 310 10.51 18.83 -15.94
C ASP A 310 11.32 17.52 -15.89
N TYR A 311 10.86 16.51 -15.14
CA TYR A 311 11.52 15.19 -15.11
C TYR A 311 11.28 14.33 -16.34
N LEU A 312 10.21 14.57 -17.09
CA LEU A 312 9.92 13.83 -18.33
C LEU A 312 10.65 14.41 -19.54
N THR A 313 10.98 15.71 -19.50
CA THR A 313 11.61 16.45 -20.61
C THR A 313 13.11 16.68 -20.42
N GLY A 314 13.61 16.61 -19.18
CA GLY A 314 15.04 16.70 -18.83
C GLY A 314 15.82 15.39 -18.95
#